data_AF-A0A6G1F866-F1
#
_entry.id   AF-A0A6G1F866-F1
#
_cell.length_a   1.000
_cell.length_b   1.000
_cell.length_c   1.000
_cell.angle_alpha   90.00
_cell.angle_beta   90.00
_cell.angle_gamma   90.00
#
_symmetry.space_group_name_H-M   'P 1'
#
loop_
_entity.id
_entity.type
_entity.pdbx_description
1 polymer ?
#
loop_
_entity_poly.entity_id
_entity_poly.type
_entity_poly.pdbx_seq_one_letter_code
_entity_poly.pdbx_strand_id
1 'polypeptide(L)'
;MDFLNGFNYLSRYATEEMPTEARRVMLCQDRLNPELKHALSAHEINIKKSLVDKALLVEESEKEVMAERKRKWVARKAISGSSSRPRVTQPATRYTTAPVSRPQFSAPRPSLVPNQQFNRGGQLPTTQGKIANVTYFNCGHLGHYSNKCPYPKK
;
A
#
# COMPACT_ATOMS: atom_id res chain seq x y z
N MET A 1 4.82 -29.84 17.69
CA MET A 1 4.68 -31.07 16.85
C MET A 1 3.27 -31.69 16.95
N ASP A 2 2.37 -31.08 17.70
CA ASP A 2 1.07 -31.68 18.07
C ASP A 2 0.07 -31.76 16.91
N PHE A 3 0.17 -30.85 15.93
CA PHE A 3 -0.72 -30.84 14.76
C PHE A 3 -0.59 -32.13 13.92
N LEU A 4 0.62 -32.58 13.61
CA LEU A 4 0.83 -33.76 12.76
C LEU A 4 0.26 -35.02 13.41
N ASN A 5 0.47 -35.16 14.73
CA ASN A 5 -0.03 -36.28 15.52
C ASN A 5 -1.56 -36.24 15.65
N GLY A 6 -2.14 -35.09 15.99
CA GLY A 6 -3.59 -34.93 16.08
C GLY A 6 -4.28 -35.17 14.73
N PHE A 7 -3.72 -34.64 13.65
CA PHE A 7 -4.24 -34.88 12.31
C PHE A 7 -4.14 -36.36 11.92
N ASN A 8 -2.99 -37.01 12.18
CA ASN A 8 -2.84 -38.45 11.89
C ASN A 8 -3.85 -39.27 12.67
N TYR A 9 -4.04 -38.98 13.95
CA TYR A 9 -5.02 -39.65 14.79
C TYR A 9 -6.44 -39.51 14.23
N LEU A 10 -6.86 -38.27 13.91
CA LEU A 10 -8.20 -38.00 13.35
C LEU A 10 -8.40 -38.60 11.96
N SER A 11 -7.35 -38.64 11.14
CA SER A 11 -7.44 -39.19 9.77
C SER A 11 -7.81 -40.67 9.72
N ARG A 12 -7.61 -41.41 10.82
CA ARG A 12 -8.01 -42.82 10.94
C ARG A 12 -9.52 -43.02 10.91
N TYR A 13 -10.29 -41.98 11.20
CA TYR A 13 -11.76 -42.04 11.24
C TYR A 13 -12.42 -41.56 9.94
N ALA A 14 -11.65 -41.02 9.00
CA ALA A 14 -12.14 -40.50 7.73
C ALA A 14 -11.33 -41.09 6.56
N THR A 15 -11.12 -42.41 6.60
CA THR A 15 -10.31 -43.15 5.62
C THR A 15 -10.88 -43.08 4.20
N GLU A 16 -12.20 -42.99 4.04
CA GLU A 16 -12.87 -42.82 2.74
C GLU A 16 -12.59 -41.46 2.11
N GLU A 17 -12.53 -40.39 2.92
CA GLU A 17 -12.29 -39.03 2.44
C GLU A 17 -10.79 -38.72 2.26
N MET A 18 -9.94 -39.43 3.02
CA MET A 18 -8.50 -39.21 3.11
C MET A 18 -7.65 -40.45 2.74
N PRO A 19 -7.92 -41.15 1.62
CA PRO A 19 -7.24 -42.40 1.29
C PRO A 19 -5.74 -42.18 1.00
N THR A 20 -5.39 -41.11 0.30
CA THR A 20 -4.01 -40.80 -0.10
C THR A 20 -3.44 -39.61 0.66
N GLU A 21 -2.12 -39.54 0.79
CA GLU A 21 -1.47 -38.38 1.43
C GLU A 21 -1.71 -37.10 0.64
N ALA A 22 -1.66 -37.17 -0.69
CA ALA A 22 -1.99 -36.05 -1.55
C ALA A 22 -3.40 -35.51 -1.25
N ARG A 23 -4.40 -36.39 -1.09
CA ARG A 23 -5.78 -35.97 -0.74
C ARG A 23 -5.86 -35.31 0.63
N ARG A 24 -5.13 -35.86 1.61
CA ARG A 24 -5.00 -35.27 2.96
C ARG A 24 -4.42 -33.86 2.88
N VAL A 25 -3.36 -33.68 2.09
CA VAL A 25 -2.71 -32.38 1.89
C VAL A 25 -3.65 -31.39 1.19
N MET A 26 -4.38 -31.81 0.16
CA MET A 26 -5.37 -30.96 -0.51
C MET A 26 -6.44 -30.45 0.46
N LEU A 27 -7.01 -31.35 1.28
CA LEU A 27 -8.01 -30.97 2.28
C LEU A 27 -7.43 -30.02 3.33
N CYS A 28 -6.21 -30.27 3.79
CA CYS A 28 -5.50 -29.34 4.68
C CYS A 28 -5.31 -27.97 4.02
N GLN A 29 -4.83 -27.93 2.77
CA GLN A 29 -4.60 -26.69 2.05
C GLN A 29 -5.88 -25.89 1.83
N ASP A 30 -6.99 -26.57 1.59
CA ASP A 30 -8.25 -25.89 1.37
C ASP A 30 -8.76 -25.18 2.64
N ARG A 31 -8.49 -25.76 3.82
CA ARG A 31 -8.92 -25.27 5.12
C ARG A 31 -7.86 -24.44 5.87
N LEU A 32 -6.73 -24.12 5.22
CA LEU A 32 -5.75 -23.18 5.77
C LEU A 32 -6.33 -21.76 5.89
N ASN A 33 -5.77 -20.98 6.82
CA ASN A 33 -6.01 -19.53 6.86
C ASN A 33 -5.75 -18.93 5.46
N PRO A 34 -6.61 -18.04 4.94
CA PRO A 34 -6.43 -17.40 3.63
C PRO A 34 -5.05 -16.79 3.40
N GLU A 35 -4.40 -16.21 4.42
CA GLU A 35 -3.05 -15.64 4.30
C GLU A 35 -2.02 -16.71 3.98
N LEU A 36 -1.96 -17.77 4.81
CA LEU A 36 -1.08 -18.92 4.59
C LEU A 36 -1.43 -19.68 3.30
N LYS A 37 -2.72 -19.82 2.98
CA LYS A 37 -3.22 -20.45 1.75
C LYS A 37 -2.72 -19.69 0.52
N HIS A 38 -2.76 -18.36 0.55
CA HIS A 38 -2.25 -17.53 -0.53
C HIS A 38 -0.73 -17.64 -0.67
N ALA A 39 0.01 -17.52 0.44
CA ALA A 39 1.47 -17.63 0.44
C ALA A 39 1.98 -19.00 -0.07
N LEU A 40 1.23 -20.07 0.22
CA LEU A 40 1.57 -21.42 -0.20
C LEU A 40 1.01 -21.80 -1.58
N SER A 41 0.18 -20.97 -2.21
CA SER A 41 -0.53 -21.31 -3.46
C SER A 41 0.38 -21.68 -4.65
N ALA A 42 1.59 -21.12 -4.71
CA ALA A 42 2.57 -21.42 -5.75
C ALA A 42 3.37 -22.71 -5.48
N HIS A 43 3.24 -23.32 -4.31
CA HIS A 43 4.03 -24.48 -3.92
C HIS A 43 3.27 -25.77 -4.22
N GLU A 44 3.86 -26.63 -5.02
CA GLU A 44 3.43 -28.02 -5.11
C GLU A 44 3.85 -28.76 -3.83
N ILE A 45 2.86 -29.26 -3.09
CA ILE A 45 3.06 -29.95 -1.83
C ILE A 45 2.18 -31.20 -1.84
N ASN A 46 2.82 -32.36 -1.80
CA ASN A 46 2.13 -33.66 -1.79
C ASN A 46 2.30 -34.41 -0.46
N ILE A 47 3.17 -33.89 0.41
CA ILE A 47 3.53 -34.50 1.70
C ILE A 47 3.07 -33.57 2.82
N LYS A 48 2.34 -34.11 3.79
CA LYS A 48 1.75 -33.32 4.89
C LYS A 48 2.81 -32.69 5.78
N LYS A 49 3.91 -33.41 6.03
CA LYS A 49 5.06 -32.85 6.76
C LYS A 49 5.61 -31.60 6.06
N SER A 50 5.79 -31.67 4.74
CA SER A 50 6.28 -30.53 3.95
C SER A 50 5.31 -29.35 3.99
N LEU A 51 3.99 -29.61 4.04
CA LEU A 51 2.99 -28.55 4.22
C LEU A 51 3.21 -27.78 5.52
N VAL A 52 3.39 -28.50 6.63
CA VAL A 52 3.61 -27.91 7.96
C VAL A 52 4.94 -27.15 8.02
N ASP A 53 6.01 -27.75 7.51
CA ASP A 53 7.34 -27.13 7.49
C ASP A 53 7.32 -25.82 6.68
N LYS A 54 6.69 -25.82 5.50
CA LYS A 54 6.54 -24.62 4.67
C LYS A 54 5.64 -23.57 5.32
N ALA A 55 4.55 -23.97 5.98
CA ALA A 55 3.67 -23.04 6.67
C ALA A 55 4.39 -22.32 7.83
N LEU A 56 5.19 -23.04 8.62
CA LEU A 56 6.02 -22.45 9.68
C LEU A 56 7.03 -21.44 9.13
N LEU A 57 7.66 -21.77 7.99
CA LEU A 57 8.59 -20.86 7.32
C LEU A 57 7.88 -19.59 6.84
N VAL A 58 6.68 -19.71 6.27
CA VAL A 58 5.87 -18.55 5.87
C VAL A 58 5.56 -17.68 7.09
N GLU A 59 5.08 -18.25 8.19
CA GLU A 59 4.79 -17.48 9.41
C GLU A 59 6.02 -16.73 9.96
N GLU A 60 7.20 -17.36 9.92
CA GLU A 60 8.44 -16.72 10.32
C GLU A 60 8.82 -15.55 9.39
N SER A 61 8.72 -15.76 8.07
CA SER A 61 8.97 -14.72 7.08
C SER A 61 8.01 -13.53 7.21
N GLU A 62 6.73 -13.79 7.50
CA GLU A 62 5.73 -12.76 7.71
C GLU A 62 6.00 -11.95 8.97
N LYS A 63 6.48 -12.58 10.05
CA LYS A 63 6.92 -11.89 11.28
C LYS A 63 8.07 -10.93 10.98
N GLU A 64 9.05 -11.34 10.18
CA GLU A 64 10.16 -10.48 9.78
C GLU A 64 9.69 -9.28 8.93
N VAL A 65 8.86 -9.54 7.91
CA VAL A 65 8.28 -8.49 7.06
C VAL A 65 7.44 -7.49 7.88
N MET A 66 6.67 -7.99 8.84
CA MET A 66 5.89 -7.16 9.76
C MET A 66 6.78 -6.32 10.69
N ALA A 67 7.85 -6.89 11.23
CA ALA A 67 8.82 -6.18 12.06
C ALA A 67 9.49 -5.05 11.25
N GLU A 68 9.89 -5.33 10.01
CA GLU A 68 10.48 -4.34 9.12
C GLU A 68 9.49 -3.23 8.76
N ARG A 69 8.24 -3.58 8.46
CA ARG A 69 7.17 -2.61 8.20
C ARG A 69 6.96 -1.70 9.41
N LYS A 70 6.98 -2.25 10.64
CA LYS A 70 6.89 -1.48 11.88
C LYS A 70 8.07 -0.52 12.05
N ARG A 71 9.32 -0.98 11.85
CA ARG A 71 10.51 -0.11 11.89
C ARG A 71 10.40 1.06 10.90
N LYS A 72 10.04 0.79 9.65
CA LYS A 72 9.83 1.82 8.61
C LYS A 72 8.67 2.76 8.93
N TRP A 73 7.62 2.30 9.61
CA TRP A 73 6.51 3.14 10.03
C TRP A 73 6.94 4.10 11.15
N VAL A 74 7.67 3.61 12.16
CA VAL A 74 8.23 4.44 13.24
C VAL A 74 9.20 5.48 12.69
N ALA A 75 10.12 5.09 11.80
CA ALA A 75 11.07 6.02 11.17
C ALA A 75 10.36 7.12 10.37
N ARG A 76 9.31 6.79 9.60
CA ARG A 76 8.48 7.78 8.89
C ARG A 76 7.76 8.71 9.85
N LYS A 77 7.23 8.20 10.96
CA LYS A 77 6.57 9.02 11.99
C LYS A 77 7.54 9.96 12.70
N ALA A 78 8.77 9.53 12.96
CA ALA A 78 9.82 10.37 13.54
C ALA A 78 10.18 11.55 12.62
N ILE A 79 10.21 11.34 11.30
CA ILE A 79 10.46 12.40 10.30
C ILE A 79 9.23 13.31 10.15
N SER A 80 8.01 12.76 10.19
CA SER A 80 6.76 13.50 10.00
C SER A 80 6.25 14.23 11.26
N GLY A 81 6.77 13.90 12.45
CA GLY A 81 6.36 14.51 13.73
C GLY A 81 6.96 15.89 14.01
N SER A 82 7.90 16.35 13.17
CA SER A 82 8.48 17.68 13.30
C SER A 82 7.82 18.66 12.33
N SER A 83 6.83 19.41 12.82
CA SER A 83 6.31 20.62 12.16
C SER A 83 7.29 21.80 12.25
N SER A 84 8.59 21.54 12.36
CA SER A 84 9.64 22.54 12.16
C SER A 84 10.50 22.07 11.00
N ARG A 85 10.27 22.67 9.83
CA ARG A 85 11.18 22.59 8.68
C ARG A 85 12.63 22.64 9.19
N PRO A 86 13.54 21.76 8.71
CA PRO A 86 14.94 21.86 9.08
C PRO A 86 15.45 23.25 8.70
N ARG A 87 15.70 24.09 9.71
CA ARG A 87 16.31 25.40 9.51
C ARG A 87 17.76 25.13 9.13
N VAL A 88 18.05 25.24 7.84
CA VAL A 88 19.42 25.29 7.33
C VAL A 88 20.09 26.51 7.97
N THR A 89 20.82 26.29 9.05
CA THR A 89 21.73 27.28 9.62
C THR A 89 22.95 27.34 8.72
N GLN A 90 22.97 28.30 7.80
CA GLN A 90 24.20 28.70 7.13
C GLN A 90 25.11 29.35 8.19
N PRO A 91 26.40 28.96 8.29
CA PRO A 91 27.34 29.66 9.15
C PRO A 91 27.61 31.06 8.55
N ALA A 92 27.42 32.09 9.36
CA ALA A 92 27.70 33.47 8.97
C ALA A 92 29.21 33.69 8.87
N THR A 93 29.77 33.66 7.66
CA THR A 93 31.10 34.18 7.39
C THR A 93 31.02 35.70 7.27
N ARG A 94 31.46 36.40 8.32
CA ARG A 94 31.70 37.85 8.32
C ARG A 94 32.97 38.15 7.52
N TYR A 95 32.85 38.72 6.33
CA TYR A 95 33.93 39.52 5.74
C TYR A 95 33.35 40.71 4.97
N THR A 96 33.70 41.90 5.45
CA THR A 96 33.49 43.20 4.81
C THR A 96 34.52 43.39 3.72
N THR A 97 34.12 43.60 2.46
CA THR A 97 34.91 44.32 1.44
C THR A 97 33.98 44.90 0.36
N ALA A 98 34.36 46.09 -0.12
CA ALA A 98 33.63 47.00 -1.01
C ALA A 98 33.43 46.45 -2.45
N PRO A 99 32.53 47.03 -3.27
CA PRO A 99 32.05 46.39 -4.50
C PRO A 99 33.05 46.56 -5.65
N VAL A 100 33.51 45.44 -6.20
CA VAL A 100 34.20 45.39 -7.49
C VAL A 100 33.20 44.95 -8.55
N SER A 101 32.99 45.81 -9.55
CA SER A 101 32.14 45.56 -10.72
C SER A 101 32.68 44.38 -11.53
N ARG A 102 31.98 43.25 -11.48
CA ARG A 102 32.28 42.07 -12.29
C ARG A 102 31.65 42.22 -13.69
N PRO A 103 32.40 42.07 -14.79
CA PRO A 103 31.81 42.07 -16.12
C PRO A 103 30.88 40.85 -16.27
N GLN A 104 29.65 41.10 -16.70
CA GLN A 104 28.65 40.08 -16.97
C GLN A 104 28.98 39.37 -18.28
N PHE A 105 29.59 38.18 -18.19
CA PHE A 105 29.50 37.21 -19.28
C PHE A 105 28.22 36.41 -19.11
N SER A 106 27.21 36.72 -19.92
CA SER A 106 26.00 35.91 -20.07
C SER A 106 26.31 34.74 -21.01
N ALA A 107 26.43 33.54 -20.44
CA ALA A 107 26.29 32.32 -21.24
C ALA A 107 24.83 32.22 -21.74
N PRO A 108 24.56 31.83 -23.00
CA PRO A 108 23.20 31.61 -23.46
C PRO A 108 22.57 30.47 -22.66
N ARG A 109 21.63 30.78 -21.78
CA ARG A 109 20.73 29.76 -21.22
C ARG A 109 19.78 29.33 -22.34
N PRO A 110 19.61 28.03 -22.61
CA PRO A 110 18.42 27.59 -23.32
C PRO A 110 17.19 28.07 -22.54
N SER A 111 16.21 28.63 -23.25
CA SER A 111 14.98 29.10 -22.62
C SER A 111 14.25 27.91 -22.00
N LEU A 112 14.35 27.78 -20.68
CA LEU A 112 13.35 27.02 -19.94
C LEU A 112 12.11 27.91 -19.87
N VAL A 113 11.16 27.55 -20.73
CA VAL A 113 9.76 27.95 -20.71
C VAL A 113 9.25 28.19 -19.28
N PRO A 114 8.49 29.27 -19.03
CA PRO A 114 7.78 29.42 -17.77
C PRO A 114 6.92 28.17 -17.55
N ASN A 115 7.19 27.44 -16.47
CA ASN A 115 6.31 26.38 -16.00
C ASN A 115 5.03 27.07 -15.51
N GLN A 116 4.14 27.37 -16.45
CA GLN A 116 2.76 27.69 -16.15
C GLN A 116 2.22 26.53 -15.33
N GLN A 117 1.56 26.86 -14.23
CA GLN A 117 0.70 25.95 -13.50
C GLN A 117 -0.25 25.27 -14.50
N PHE A 118 0.10 24.07 -14.93
CA PHE A 118 -0.84 23.20 -15.59
C PHE A 118 -1.76 22.62 -14.52
N ASN A 119 -2.81 23.40 -14.24
CA ASN A 119 -4.13 22.85 -14.04
C ASN A 119 -4.26 21.64 -14.96
N ARG A 120 -4.40 20.44 -14.39
CA ARG A 120 -4.89 19.28 -15.14
C ARG A 120 -6.38 19.51 -15.41
N GLY A 121 -6.65 20.43 -16.33
CA GLY A 121 -7.82 20.37 -17.20
C GLY A 121 -7.62 19.22 -18.16
N GLY A 122 -7.80 17.99 -17.66
CA GLY A 122 -8.20 16.90 -18.53
C GLY A 122 -9.66 17.17 -18.88
N GLN A 123 -9.94 17.45 -20.15
CA GLN A 123 -11.28 17.30 -20.68
C GLN A 123 -11.72 15.87 -20.40
N LEU A 124 -12.58 15.69 -19.40
CA LEU A 124 -13.31 14.44 -19.26
C LEU A 124 -14.32 14.37 -20.40
N PRO A 125 -14.51 13.19 -21.02
CA PRO A 125 -15.57 13.00 -21.99
C PRO A 125 -16.89 13.42 -21.33
N THR A 126 -17.67 14.21 -22.06
CA THR A 126 -19.09 14.43 -21.81
C THR A 126 -19.71 13.07 -21.50
N THR A 127 -19.90 12.82 -20.21
CA THR A 127 -20.65 11.68 -19.70
C THR A 127 -21.80 12.25 -18.89
N GLN A 128 -22.64 13.01 -19.61
CA GLN A 128 -24.08 13.00 -19.37
C GLN A 128 -24.50 11.53 -19.26
N GLY A 129 -24.59 11.01 -18.04
CA GLY A 129 -24.97 9.60 -17.87
C GLY A 129 -24.84 9.03 -16.47
N LYS A 130 -24.05 9.61 -15.56
CA LYS A 130 -23.85 9.02 -14.22
C LYS A 130 -24.43 9.80 -13.03
N ILE A 131 -24.94 11.01 -13.25
CA ILE A 131 -25.41 11.90 -12.16
C ILE A 131 -26.91 11.70 -11.85
N ALA A 132 -27.63 10.96 -12.69
CA ALA A 132 -29.11 10.88 -12.64
C ALA A 132 -29.67 10.17 -11.39
N ASN A 133 -28.89 9.32 -10.70
CA ASN A 133 -29.40 8.46 -9.63
C ASN A 133 -28.64 8.59 -8.29
N VAL A 134 -27.81 9.63 -8.11
CA VAL A 134 -27.13 9.89 -6.82
C VAL A 134 -27.91 10.93 -6.03
N THR A 135 -28.64 10.50 -4.98
CA THR A 135 -29.35 11.38 -4.04
C THR A 135 -28.35 12.04 -3.12
N TYR A 136 -28.31 13.37 -3.13
CA TYR A 136 -27.33 14.12 -2.34
C TYR A 136 -27.84 14.49 -0.95
N PHE A 137 -27.06 14.13 0.06
CA PHE A 137 -27.41 14.17 1.48
C PHE A 137 -27.83 15.55 2.05
N ASN A 138 -27.52 16.67 1.37
CA ASN A 138 -27.85 18.01 1.87
C ASN A 138 -29.17 18.59 1.30
N CYS A 139 -29.63 18.12 0.14
CA CYS A 139 -30.79 18.67 -0.56
C CYS A 139 -31.81 17.60 -0.98
N GLY A 140 -31.45 16.32 -0.92
CA GLY A 140 -32.30 15.19 -1.30
C GLY A 140 -32.61 15.07 -2.79
N HIS A 141 -32.09 15.96 -3.62
CA HIS A 141 -32.34 15.98 -5.07
C HIS A 141 -31.20 15.32 -5.86
N LEU A 142 -31.58 14.68 -6.97
CA LEU A 142 -30.70 13.98 -7.91
C LEU A 142 -30.09 14.97 -8.93
N GLY A 143 -29.04 14.56 -9.64
CA GLY A 143 -28.61 15.24 -10.88
C GLY A 143 -27.51 16.30 -10.76
N HIS A 144 -26.96 16.57 -9.56
CA HIS A 144 -25.87 17.53 -9.38
C HIS A 144 -24.93 17.12 -8.23
N TYR A 145 -23.68 17.58 -8.23
CA TYR A 145 -22.72 17.29 -7.15
C TYR A 145 -22.94 18.18 -5.92
N SER A 146 -22.66 17.68 -4.69
CA SER A 146 -22.74 18.46 -3.43
C SER A 146 -22.16 19.87 -3.51
N ASN A 147 -21.03 20.01 -4.20
CA ASN A 147 -20.28 21.26 -4.28
C ASN A 147 -20.90 22.28 -5.25
N LYS A 148 -21.91 21.87 -6.03
CA LYS A 148 -22.66 22.69 -6.97
C LYS A 148 -24.17 22.56 -6.74
N CYS A 149 -24.57 22.39 -5.48
CA CYS A 149 -25.99 22.31 -5.12
C CYS A 149 -26.67 23.66 -5.38
N PRO A 150 -27.73 23.71 -6.24
CA PRO A 150 -28.45 24.95 -6.51
C PRO A 150 -29.42 25.33 -5.39
N TYR A 151 -29.66 24.42 -4.43
CA TYR A 151 -30.55 24.63 -3.29
C TYR A 151 -29.75 24.96 -2.01
N PRO A 152 -30.28 25.82 -1.13
CA PRO A 152 -29.68 26.09 0.17
C PRO A 152 -29.62 24.82 1.01
N LYS A 153 -28.58 24.71 1.83
CA LYS A 153 -28.42 23.60 2.78
C LYS A 153 -29.56 23.68 3.79
N LYS A 154 -30.29 22.58 3.97
CA LYS A 154 -31.26 22.44 5.07
C LYS A 154 -30.54 22.20 6.40
#